data_AF-A0A016W920-F1
#
_entry.id   AF-A0A016W920-F1
#
_cell.length_a   1.000
_cell.length_b   1.000
_cell.length_c   1.000
_cell.angle_alpha   90.00
_cell.angle_beta   90.00
_cell.angle_gamma   90.00
#
_symmetry.space_group_name_H-M   'P 1'
#
loop_
_entity.id
_entity.type
_entity.pdbx_description
1 polymer ?
#
loop_
_entity_poly.entity_id
_entity_poly.type
_entity_poly.pdbx_seq_one_letter_code
_entity_poly.pdbx_strand_id
1 'polypeptide(L)'
;VAKQREIRRRKRLEKEIRQMQKHSKKPKPVDELTLDVKSAKNIGERRRDPVLLTEDQVDQRAVSLKEYSRSRNELQRKDDDWVRAALKAQQKALRELKLIDEELYQKVGTDEMSLFGTWKWKFVITTILRLLNPKYSLHC
;
A
#
# COMPACT_ATOMS: atom_id res chain seq x y z
N VAL A 1 4.32 -52.77 -26.17
CA VAL A 1 4.82 -52.49 -24.80
C VAL A 1 5.62 -51.18 -24.69
N ALA A 2 6.57 -50.88 -25.60
CA ALA A 2 7.40 -49.67 -25.53
C ALA A 2 6.61 -48.33 -25.58
N LYS A 3 5.64 -48.20 -26.50
CA LYS A 3 4.79 -46.99 -26.64
C LYS A 3 4.00 -46.64 -25.37
N GLN A 4 3.54 -47.65 -24.63
CA GLN A 4 2.83 -47.44 -23.36
C GLN A 4 3.76 -46.96 -22.24
N ARG A 5 5.04 -47.37 -22.24
CA ARG A 5 6.04 -46.89 -21.28
C ARG A 5 6.39 -45.42 -21.52
N GLU A 6 6.52 -45.02 -22.78
CA GLU A 6 6.76 -43.63 -23.18
C GLU A 6 5.60 -42.71 -22.79
N ILE A 7 4.35 -43.11 -23.08
CA ILE A 7 3.15 -42.35 -22.68
C ILE A 7 3.07 -42.18 -21.16
N ARG A 8 3.40 -43.23 -20.40
CA ARG A 8 3.47 -43.15 -18.92
C ARG A 8 4.56 -42.18 -18.46
N ARG A 9 5.73 -42.17 -19.09
CA ARG A 9 6.82 -41.23 -18.79
C ARG A 9 6.42 -39.78 -19.09
N ARG A 10 5.80 -39.53 -20.25
CA ARG A 10 5.30 -38.20 -20.64
C ARG A 10 4.27 -37.65 -19.66
N LYS A 11 3.29 -38.48 -19.25
CA LYS A 11 2.27 -38.08 -18.26
C LYS A 11 2.86 -37.79 -16.88
N ARG A 12 3.94 -38.47 -16.48
CA ARG A 12 4.62 -38.19 -15.21
C ARG A 12 5.31 -36.82 -15.25
N LEU A 13 6.07 -36.56 -16.30
CA LEU A 13 6.76 -35.29 -16.50
C LEU A 13 5.78 -34.11 -16.60
N GLU A 14 4.64 -34.28 -17.27
CA GLU A 14 3.62 -33.25 -17.38
C GLU A 14 3.02 -32.89 -16.00
N LYS A 15 2.79 -33.88 -15.15
CA LYS A 15 2.32 -33.67 -13.77
C LYS A 15 3.35 -32.93 -12.93
N GLU A 16 4.62 -33.31 -13.03
CA GLU A 16 5.73 -32.64 -12.33
C GLU A 16 5.88 -31.18 -12.76
N ILE A 17 5.85 -30.91 -14.07
CA ILE A 17 5.88 -29.54 -14.61
C ILE A 17 4.70 -28.72 -14.09
N ARG A 18 3.48 -29.29 -14.11
CA ARG A 18 2.28 -28.62 -13.58
C ARG A 18 2.41 -28.32 -12.08
N GLN A 19 2.99 -29.24 -11.31
CA GLN A 19 3.23 -29.05 -9.88
C GLN A 19 4.28 -27.95 -9.63
N MET A 20 5.38 -27.95 -10.38
CA MET A 20 6.41 -26.91 -10.28
C MET A 20 5.87 -25.52 -10.66
N GLN A 21 5.10 -25.41 -11.74
CA GLN A 21 4.45 -24.16 -12.15
C GLN A 21 3.43 -23.67 -11.11
N LYS A 22 2.75 -24.58 -10.41
CA LYS A 22 1.85 -24.21 -9.31
C LYS A 22 2.62 -23.69 -8.10
N HIS A 23 3.80 -24.25 -7.81
CA HIS A 23 4.64 -23.82 -6.68
C HIS A 23 5.38 -22.51 -6.96
N SER A 24 5.85 -22.28 -8.18
CA SER A 24 6.54 -21.02 -8.54
C SER A 24 5.64 -19.79 -8.46
N LYS A 25 4.34 -19.96 -8.65
CA LYS A 25 3.33 -18.90 -8.55
C LYS A 25 2.83 -18.64 -7.12
N LYS A 26 3.26 -19.43 -6.13
CA LYS A 26 2.86 -19.17 -4.74
C LYS A 26 3.64 -17.96 -4.24
N PRO A 27 2.97 -16.87 -3.81
CA PRO A 27 3.68 -15.77 -3.18
C PRO A 27 4.34 -16.28 -1.90
N LYS A 28 5.50 -15.73 -1.56
CA LYS A 28 6.10 -15.96 -0.26
C LYS A 28 5.14 -15.41 0.80
N PRO A 29 4.91 -16.14 1.91
CA PRO A 29 4.13 -15.57 3.01
C PRO A 29 4.82 -14.29 3.51
N VAL A 30 4.03 -13.31 3.92
CA VAL A 30 4.54 -12.06 4.49
C VAL A 30 4.63 -12.26 5.98
N ASP A 31 5.86 -12.29 6.50
CA ASP A 31 6.13 -12.64 7.91
C ASP A 31 5.41 -11.69 8.90
N GLU A 32 5.32 -10.39 8.58
CA GLU A 32 4.66 -9.38 9.42
C GLU A 32 3.14 -9.61 9.59
N LEU A 33 2.50 -10.29 8.64
CA LEU A 33 1.08 -10.62 8.69
C LEU A 33 0.82 -11.94 9.43
N THR A 34 1.86 -12.71 9.74
CA THR A 34 1.74 -13.99 10.43
C THR A 34 2.04 -13.85 11.91
N LEU A 35 1.30 -14.57 12.75
CA LEU A 35 1.60 -14.63 14.18
C LEU A 35 2.88 -15.44 14.41
N ASP A 36 3.82 -14.87 15.15
CA ASP A 36 5.01 -15.58 15.57
C ASP A 36 4.67 -16.75 16.51
N VAL A 37 5.19 -17.93 16.18
CA VAL A 37 4.95 -19.19 16.91
C VAL A 37 5.45 -19.11 18.35
N LYS A 38 6.52 -18.35 18.63
CA LYS A 38 7.01 -18.18 20.01
C LYS A 38 6.04 -17.36 20.83
N SER A 39 5.55 -16.27 20.25
CA SER A 39 4.55 -15.42 20.88
C SER A 39 3.21 -16.13 21.08
N ALA A 40 2.83 -17.04 20.17
CA ALA A 40 1.62 -17.85 20.28
C ALA A 40 1.62 -18.80 21.48
N LYS A 41 2.78 -19.35 21.87
CA LYS A 41 2.89 -20.26 23.02
C LYS A 41 2.71 -19.56 24.37
N ASN A 42 3.12 -18.29 24.46
CA ASN A 42 3.10 -17.52 25.70
C ASN A 42 1.94 -16.52 25.77
N ILE A 43 0.90 -16.70 24.94
CA ILE A 43 -0.26 -15.77 24.89
C ILE A 43 -0.92 -15.65 26.27
N GLY A 44 -1.07 -16.76 26.99
CA GLY A 44 -1.73 -16.77 28.30
C GLY A 44 -1.02 -15.90 29.33
N GLU A 45 0.31 -15.95 29.37
CA GLU A 45 1.14 -15.19 30.32
C GLU A 45 1.28 -13.71 29.94
N ARG A 46 1.19 -13.38 28.64
CA ARG A 46 1.36 -12.02 28.12
C ARG A 46 0.04 -11.24 28.00
N ARG A 47 -1.10 -11.90 28.20
CA ARG A 47 -2.41 -11.26 28.04
C ARG A 47 -2.66 -10.34 29.21
N ARG A 48 -2.87 -9.05 28.92
CA ARG A 48 -3.36 -8.09 29.91
C ARG A 48 -4.84 -8.34 30.16
N ASP A 49 -5.26 -8.16 31.41
CA ASP A 49 -6.67 -8.22 31.77
C ASP A 49 -7.47 -7.15 31.01
N PRO A 50 -8.72 -7.46 30.62
CA PRO A 50 -9.56 -6.51 29.90
C PRO A 50 -9.87 -5.30 30.79
N VAL A 51 -9.54 -4.11 30.29
CA VAL A 51 -9.92 -2.86 30.95
C VAL A 51 -11.42 -2.63 30.73
N LEU A 52 -12.18 -2.63 31.82
CA LEU A 52 -13.59 -2.24 31.80
C LEU A 52 -13.67 -0.71 31.73
N LEU A 53 -14.39 -0.20 30.74
CA LEU A 53 -14.61 1.23 30.57
C LEU A 53 -15.92 1.63 31.22
N THR A 54 -15.95 2.83 31.81
CA THR A 54 -17.20 3.43 32.26
C THR A 54 -18.01 3.92 31.07
N GLU A 55 -19.33 4.07 31.22
CA GLU A 55 -20.23 4.57 30.18
C GLU A 55 -19.77 5.93 29.64
N ASP A 56 -19.44 6.87 30.53
CA ASP A 56 -18.91 8.18 30.17
C ASP A 56 -17.65 8.11 29.27
N GLN A 57 -16.75 7.15 29.53
CA GLN A 57 -15.53 6.98 28.73
C GLN A 57 -15.84 6.43 27.34
N VAL A 58 -16.86 5.58 27.23
CA VAL A 58 -17.31 5.05 25.94
C VAL A 58 -17.93 6.17 25.10
N ASP A 59 -18.77 6.99 25.73
CA ASP A 59 -19.41 8.13 25.06
C ASP A 59 -18.38 9.18 24.61
N GLN A 60 -17.40 9.50 25.45
CA GLN A 60 -16.30 10.40 25.10
C GLN A 60 -15.49 9.88 23.90
N ARG A 61 -15.24 8.56 23.84
CA ARG A 61 -14.57 7.93 22.69
C ARG A 61 -15.42 8.00 21.44
N ALA A 62 -16.73 7.76 21.54
CA ALA A 62 -17.65 7.84 20.42
C ALA A 62 -17.70 9.25 19.82
N VAL A 63 -17.76 10.29 20.66
CA VAL A 63 -17.69 11.69 20.24
C VAL A 63 -16.35 11.99 19.55
N SER A 64 -15.24 11.62 20.18
CA SER A 64 -13.89 11.81 19.63
C SER A 64 -13.71 11.14 18.26
N LEU A 65 -14.20 9.91 18.11
CA LEU A 65 -14.15 9.18 16.84
C LEU A 65 -14.98 9.87 15.75
N LYS A 66 -16.17 10.36 16.09
CA LYS A 66 -17.03 11.09 15.16
C LYS A 66 -16.38 12.37 14.68
N GLU A 67 -15.75 13.12 15.58
CA GLU A 67 -15.01 14.34 15.25
C GLU A 67 -13.78 14.05 14.39
N TYR A 68 -13.02 13.01 14.73
CA TYR A 68 -11.88 12.57 13.93
C TYR A 68 -12.30 12.18 12.51
N SER A 69 -13.35 11.39 12.36
CA SER A 69 -13.88 11.01 11.04
C SER A 69 -14.33 12.23 10.23
N ARG A 70 -14.98 13.22 10.86
CA ARG A 70 -15.35 14.48 10.19
C ARG A 70 -14.12 15.23 9.69
N SER A 71 -13.11 15.40 10.55
CA SER A 71 -11.85 16.07 10.21
C SER A 71 -11.11 15.38 9.06
N ARG A 72 -10.99 14.04 9.09
CA ARG A 72 -10.35 13.28 8.01
C ARG A 72 -11.11 13.38 6.70
N ASN A 73 -12.44 13.38 6.74
CA ASN A 73 -13.26 13.57 5.54
C ASN A 73 -13.13 14.99 4.96
N GLU A 74 -13.01 16.01 5.81
CA GLU A 74 -12.75 17.37 5.35
C GLU A 74 -11.38 17.50 4.70
N LEU A 75 -10.34 16.87 5.26
CA LEU A 75 -9.02 16.84 4.66
C LEU A 75 -9.05 16.14 3.29
N GLN A 76 -9.70 14.97 3.21
CA GLN A 76 -9.84 14.25 1.94
C GLN A 76 -10.53 15.11 0.88
N ARG A 77 -11.61 15.83 1.23
CA ARG A 77 -12.28 16.73 0.28
C ARG A 77 -11.35 17.83 -0.24
N LYS A 78 -10.54 18.42 0.63
CA LYS A 78 -9.55 19.44 0.23
C LYS A 78 -8.48 18.86 -0.70
N ASP A 79 -7.98 17.67 -0.38
CA ASP A 79 -6.99 16.98 -1.22
C ASP A 79 -7.60 16.65 -2.59
N ASP A 80 -8.83 16.12 -2.62
CA ASP A 80 -9.56 15.82 -3.85
C ASP A 80 -9.78 17.08 -4.70
N ASP A 81 -10.21 18.18 -4.08
CA ASP A 81 -10.44 19.45 -4.77
C ASP A 81 -9.14 19.99 -5.36
N TRP A 82 -8.02 19.89 -4.62
CA TRP A 82 -6.70 20.28 -5.09
C TRP A 82 -6.25 19.44 -6.29
N VAL A 83 -6.37 18.12 -6.23
CA VAL A 83 -6.03 17.22 -7.34
C VAL A 83 -6.88 17.53 -8.56
N ARG A 84 -8.20 17.72 -8.39
CA ARG A 84 -9.11 18.08 -9.51
C ARG A 84 -8.74 19.41 -10.13
N ALA A 85 -8.40 20.41 -9.33
CA ALA A 85 -7.96 21.72 -9.82
C ALA A 85 -6.67 21.61 -10.63
N ALA A 86 -5.69 20.85 -10.12
CA ALA A 86 -4.42 20.60 -10.80
C ALA A 86 -4.63 19.89 -12.15
N LEU A 87 -5.47 18.84 -12.18
CA LEU A 87 -5.82 18.12 -13.41
C LEU A 87 -6.53 19.03 -14.42
N LYS A 88 -7.47 19.86 -13.97
CA LYS A 88 -8.18 20.81 -14.85
C LYS A 88 -7.22 21.85 -15.43
N ALA A 89 -6.27 22.35 -14.63
CA ALA A 89 -5.23 23.26 -15.10
C ALA A 89 -4.32 22.60 -16.13
N GLN A 90 -3.87 21.36 -15.87
CA GLN A 90 -3.07 20.58 -16.81
C GLN A 90 -3.82 20.34 -18.13
N GLN A 91 -5.08 19.91 -18.08
CA GLN A 91 -5.90 19.71 -19.27
C GLN A 91 -6.15 21.01 -20.06
N LYS A 92 -6.31 22.14 -19.36
CA LYS A 92 -6.42 23.45 -20.01
C LYS A 92 -5.12 23.78 -20.75
N ALA A 93 -3.98 23.66 -20.08
CA ALA A 93 -2.67 23.93 -20.68
C ALA A 93 -2.41 23.04 -21.91
N LEU A 94 -2.76 21.76 -21.86
CA LEU A 94 -2.62 20.84 -23.00
C LEU A 94 -3.52 21.20 -24.19
N ARG A 95 -4.76 21.66 -23.93
CA ARG A 95 -5.65 22.14 -25.00
C ARG A 95 -5.11 23.40 -25.66
N GLU A 96 -4.59 24.34 -24.88
CA GLU A 96 -3.97 25.56 -25.40
C GLU A 96 -2.70 25.22 -26.19
N LEU A 97 -1.86 24.32 -25.67
CA LEU A 97 -0.66 23.84 -26.36
C LEU A 97 -0.99 23.24 -27.72
N LYS A 98 -2.01 22.38 -27.79
CA LYS A 98 -2.44 21.75 -29.04
C LYS A 98 -2.85 22.78 -30.11
N LEU A 99 -3.46 23.89 -29.70
CA LEU A 99 -3.85 24.95 -30.63
C LEU A 99 -2.65 25.74 -31.17
N ILE A 100 -1.56 25.82 -30.41
CA ILE A 100 -0.35 26.58 -30.77
C ILE A 100 0.63 25.70 -31.55
N ASP A 101 0.88 24.48 -31.07
CA ASP A 101 1.89 23.56 -31.60
C ASP A 101 1.47 22.09 -31.39
N GLU A 102 1.04 21.45 -32.46
CA GLU A 102 0.61 20.05 -32.46
C GLU A 102 1.81 19.08 -32.31
N GLU A 103 2.99 19.41 -32.83
CA GLU A 103 4.17 18.52 -32.73
C GLU A 103 4.65 18.39 -31.29
N LEU A 104 4.64 19.50 -30.54
CA LEU A 104 5.00 19.49 -29.13
C LEU A 104 3.96 18.76 -28.27
N TYR A 105 2.66 18.90 -28.59
CA TYR A 105 1.60 18.14 -27.93
C TYR A 105 1.77 16.62 -28.09
N GLN A 106 2.13 16.15 -29.29
CA GLN A 106 2.36 14.72 -29.54
C GLN A 106 3.53 14.15 -28.72
N LYS A 107 4.59 14.94 -28.49
CA LYS A 107 5.75 14.52 -27.68
C LYS A 107 5.41 14.34 -26.19
N VAL A 108 4.51 15.16 -25.64
CA VAL A 108 4.12 15.07 -24.22
C VAL A 108 3.34 13.78 -23.93
N GLY A 109 2.56 13.27 -24.90
CA GLY A 109 1.74 12.06 -24.72
C GLY A 109 2.51 10.74 -24.76
N THR A 110 3.74 10.72 -25.29
CA THR A 110 4.50 9.47 -25.50
C THR A 110 5.41 9.06 -24.32
N ASP A 111 5.63 9.94 -23.35
CA ASP A 111 6.72 9.79 -22.35
C ASP A 111 6.33 9.07 -21.04
N GLU A 112 5.12 8.50 -20.94
CA GLU A 112 4.59 7.93 -19.69
C GLU A 112 5.40 6.74 -19.12
N MET A 113 6.22 6.05 -19.94
CA MET A 113 6.91 4.83 -19.53
C MET A 113 8.24 5.07 -18.79
N SER A 114 8.82 6.28 -18.83
CA SER A 114 10.19 6.55 -18.33
C SER A 114 10.27 6.89 -16.83
N LEU A 115 9.15 7.26 -16.20
CA LEU A 115 9.12 7.76 -14.82
C LEU A 115 8.99 6.67 -13.75
N PHE A 116 8.70 5.41 -14.10
CA PHE A 116 8.50 4.36 -13.08
C PHE A 116 9.80 3.80 -12.46
N GLY A 117 10.98 4.15 -12.99
CA GLY A 117 12.26 3.54 -12.60
C GLY A 117 13.15 4.32 -11.62
N THR A 118 12.92 5.62 -11.41
CA THR A 118 13.93 6.52 -10.78
C THR A 118 13.47 7.27 -9.53
N TRP A 119 12.18 7.20 -9.15
CA TRP A 119 11.68 7.96 -7.99
C TRP A 119 11.96 7.25 -6.67
N LYS A 120 13.16 7.48 -6.13
CA LYS A 120 13.50 7.13 -4.75
C LYS A 120 13.21 8.32 -3.85
N TRP A 121 11.94 8.51 -3.48
CA TRP A 121 11.55 9.47 -2.45
C TRP A 121 12.10 9.02 -1.08
N LYS A 122 13.28 9.53 -0.71
CA LYS A 122 13.80 9.41 0.67
C LYS A 122 12.95 10.37 1.53
N PHE A 123 11.94 9.79 2.16
CA PHE A 123 10.86 10.49 2.84
C PHE A 123 11.38 11.42 3.95
N VAL A 124 10.92 12.68 3.93
CA VAL A 124 11.22 13.80 4.85
C VAL A 124 10.49 13.64 6.21
N ILE A 125 10.40 12.42 6.74
CA ILE A 125 9.63 12.14 7.99
C ILE A 125 10.41 12.52 9.27
N THR A 126 11.74 12.52 9.25
CA THR A 126 12.54 12.72 10.47
C THR A 126 12.59 14.17 10.97
N THR A 127 12.42 15.17 10.11
CA THR A 127 12.54 16.58 10.52
C THR A 127 11.24 17.15 11.11
N ILE A 128 10.08 16.74 10.61
CA ILE A 128 8.78 17.26 11.07
C ILE A 128 8.39 16.65 12.44
N LEU A 129 8.66 15.36 12.67
CA LEU A 129 8.45 14.72 13.98
C LEU A 129 9.35 15.29 15.08
N ARG A 130 10.53 15.82 14.73
CA ARG A 130 11.43 16.51 15.68
C ARG A 130 10.95 17.91 16.07
N LEU A 131 10.24 18.60 15.18
CA LEU A 131 9.71 19.94 15.43
C LEU A 131 8.39 19.93 16.21
N LEU A 132 7.60 18.86 16.11
CA LEU A 132 6.30 18.77 16.79
C LEU A 132 6.32 18.13 18.20
N ASN A 133 7.46 17.64 18.70
CA ASN A 133 7.51 17.01 20.03
C ASN A 133 8.90 17.13 20.71
N PRO A 134 9.17 18.19 21.50
CA PRO A 134 10.47 18.38 22.17
C PRO A 134 10.70 17.48 23.40
N LYS A 135 9.83 16.50 23.70
CA LYS A 135 9.91 15.70 24.94
C LYS A 135 10.29 14.22 24.79
N TYR A 136 10.59 13.74 23.58
CA TYR A 136 11.03 12.36 23.39
C TYR A 136 12.37 12.29 22.67
N SER A 137 13.43 12.67 23.38
CA SER A 137 14.79 12.19 23.11
C SER A 137 14.85 10.73 23.56
N LEU A 138 14.57 9.81 22.65
CA LEU A 138 14.83 8.40 22.88
C LEU A 138 16.28 8.12 22.48
N HIS A 139 17.12 7.95 23.49
CA HIS A 139 18.32 7.13 23.43
C HIS A 139 17.91 5.73 22.95
N CYS A 140 18.33 5.39 21.73
CA CYS A 140 18.74 4.06 21.27
C CYS A 140 19.76 4.28 20.15
#